data_AF-A0A220SDS7-F1
#
_entry.id   AF-A0A220SDS7-F1
#
_cell.length_a   1.000
_cell.length_b   1.000
_cell.length_c   1.000
_cell.angle_alpha   90.00
_cell.angle_beta   90.00
_cell.angle_gamma   90.00
#
_symmetry.space_group_name_H-M   'P 1'
#
loop_
_entity.id
_entity.type
_entity.pdbx_description
1 polymer ?
#
loop_
_entity_poly.entity_id
_entity_poly.type
_entity_poly.pdbx_seq_one_letter_code
_entity_poly.pdbx_strand_id
1 'polypeptide(L)'
;MNILKLLDKFSDDKFFTTETSRLETITNISAFGKKAAVAAVPLGLGVAMATPVKAETHTTAVPGSFFKTALTEALQLALTLEYLENEYYSIGLGTAGLIPNADRTVFMQISKHESAHVGFLKSTLTSLGVTPGAMPNFDFTAGGNFAPFSDYSQFLVLAQAFEDTGVRAYKGQAGNVMSNKVVLQAALQIHSVEARHASQVRRMRANKGWIELANGGNMPAATNPVYAGEDVTTQAGYNTATAFGAAAGSAAYDEVLSGSDATSIASLFIV
;
A
#
# COMPACT_ATOMS: atom_id res chain seq x y z
N MET A 1 3.85 -34.07 18.77
CA MET A 1 4.00 -33.68 17.35
C MET A 1 5.38 -33.08 17.19
N ASN A 2 6.23 -33.67 16.33
CA ASN A 2 7.68 -33.44 16.34
C ASN A 2 8.05 -32.37 15.30
N ILE A 3 8.62 -31.24 15.74
CA ILE A 3 8.97 -30.06 14.90
C ILE A 3 9.83 -30.45 13.68
N LEU A 4 10.62 -31.52 13.81
CA LEU A 4 11.46 -32.07 12.74
C LEU A 4 10.65 -32.63 11.57
N LYS A 5 9.44 -33.16 11.80
CA LYS A 5 8.54 -33.64 10.73
C LYS A 5 7.83 -32.51 9.98
N LEU A 6 7.81 -31.30 10.56
CA LEU A 6 7.24 -30.13 9.91
C LEU A 6 8.26 -29.47 8.97
N LEU A 7 9.53 -29.44 9.36
CA LEU A 7 10.64 -28.89 8.56
C LEU A 7 10.97 -29.76 7.34
N ASP A 8 10.79 -31.07 7.44
CA ASP A 8 10.99 -32.02 6.34
C ASP A 8 9.97 -31.82 5.20
N LYS A 9 8.75 -31.34 5.54
CA LYS A 9 7.73 -30.97 4.54
C LYS A 9 8.01 -29.66 3.81
N PHE A 10 8.87 -28.80 4.37
CA PHE A 10 9.30 -27.54 3.74
C PHE A 10 10.59 -27.69 2.92
N SER A 11 11.28 -28.83 3.02
CA SER A 11 12.54 -29.10 2.31
C SER A 11 12.37 -29.99 1.08
N ASP A 12 11.13 -30.28 0.67
CA ASP A 12 10.85 -31.06 -0.55
C ASP A 12 11.02 -30.14 -1.78
N ASP A 13 12.20 -30.23 -2.42
CA ASP A 13 12.63 -29.42 -3.56
C ASP A 13 11.67 -29.46 -4.77
N LYS A 14 10.73 -30.41 -4.80
CA LYS A 14 9.70 -30.49 -5.84
C LYS A 14 8.66 -29.38 -5.80
N PHE A 15 8.59 -28.60 -4.71
CA PHE A 15 7.72 -27.42 -4.65
C PHE A 15 8.32 -26.20 -5.40
N PHE A 16 9.63 -26.19 -5.62
CA PHE A 16 10.35 -25.06 -6.23
C PHE A 16 10.95 -25.35 -7.61
N THR A 17 10.94 -26.59 -8.11
CA THR A 17 11.57 -26.94 -9.40
C THR A 17 10.61 -27.13 -10.57
N THR A 18 9.41 -26.52 -10.54
CA THR A 18 8.64 -26.37 -11.78
C THR A 18 8.83 -24.94 -12.27
N GLU A 19 9.78 -24.76 -13.17
CA GLU A 19 9.97 -23.57 -14.01
C GLU A 19 8.68 -23.32 -14.82
N THR A 20 7.67 -22.71 -14.21
CA THR A 20 6.58 -22.06 -14.92
C THR A 20 6.98 -20.60 -15.13
N SER A 21 7.36 -20.31 -16.36
CA SER A 21 7.55 -18.95 -16.84
C SER A 21 6.35 -18.09 -16.44
N ARG A 22 6.60 -16.89 -15.88
CA ARG A 22 5.59 -15.92 -15.42
C ARG A 22 4.51 -15.59 -16.48
N LEU A 23 4.73 -15.94 -17.76
CA LEU A 23 3.77 -15.81 -18.86
C LEU A 23 2.68 -16.90 -18.90
N GLU A 24 2.93 -18.12 -18.39
CA GLU A 24 1.93 -19.21 -18.38
C GLU A 24 0.88 -19.06 -17.27
N THR A 25 1.22 -18.36 -16.19
CA THR A 25 0.25 -18.04 -15.12
C THR A 25 -0.80 -17.04 -15.59
N ILE A 26 -0.47 -16.17 -16.55
CA ILE A 26 -1.39 -15.14 -17.09
C ILE A 26 -2.37 -15.75 -18.11
N THR A 27 -1.95 -16.76 -18.88
CA THR A 27 -2.82 -17.43 -19.86
C THR A 27 -3.83 -18.39 -19.22
N ASN A 28 -3.60 -18.83 -17.97
CA ASN A 28 -4.54 -19.66 -17.22
C ASN A 28 -5.61 -18.85 -16.44
N ILE A 29 -5.49 -17.53 -16.34
CA ILE A 29 -6.49 -16.65 -15.69
C ILE A 29 -7.78 -16.56 -16.52
N SER A 30 -7.72 -16.67 -17.85
CA SER A 30 -8.92 -16.67 -18.71
C SER A 30 -9.72 -17.97 -18.68
N ALA A 31 -9.14 -19.08 -18.19
CA ALA A 31 -9.78 -20.40 -18.22
C ALA A 31 -10.47 -20.81 -16.90
N PHE A 32 -10.17 -20.14 -15.78
CA PHE A 32 -10.74 -20.48 -14.47
C PHE A 32 -12.20 -19.99 -14.27
N GLY A 33 -12.70 -19.14 -15.18
CA GLY A 33 -14.04 -18.55 -15.09
C GLY A 33 -15.23 -19.46 -15.40
N LYS A 34 -15.08 -20.80 -15.45
CA LYS A 34 -16.20 -21.67 -15.87
C LYS A 34 -16.77 -22.70 -14.89
N LYS A 35 -16.12 -23.13 -13.81
CA LYS A 35 -16.77 -24.07 -12.86
C LYS A 35 -16.14 -24.06 -11.45
N ALA A 36 -16.79 -23.41 -10.49
CA ALA A 36 -16.72 -23.81 -9.07
C ALA A 36 -17.86 -23.17 -8.26
N ALA A 37 -18.97 -23.88 -8.11
CA ALA A 37 -19.90 -23.69 -7.02
C ALA A 37 -19.49 -24.67 -5.90
N VAL A 38 -19.11 -24.17 -4.72
CA VAL A 38 -18.91 -25.01 -3.53
C VAL A 38 -19.49 -24.30 -2.31
N ALA A 39 -20.24 -25.08 -1.54
CA ALA A 39 -21.18 -24.71 -0.50
C ALA A 39 -20.57 -23.95 0.69
N ALA A 40 -21.37 -23.04 1.25
CA ALA A 40 -21.10 -22.33 2.49
C ALA A 40 -21.25 -23.27 3.70
N VAL A 41 -20.30 -23.22 4.63
CA VAL A 41 -20.44 -23.76 5.99
C VAL A 41 -20.37 -22.59 6.97
N PRO A 42 -21.35 -22.43 7.88
CA PRO A 42 -21.34 -21.36 8.86
C PRO A 42 -20.46 -21.77 10.05
N LEU A 43 -19.44 -20.98 10.36
CA LEU A 43 -18.70 -21.06 11.62
C LEU A 43 -18.75 -19.71 12.32
N GLY A 44 -19.80 -19.53 13.12
CA GLY A 44 -19.81 -18.54 14.18
C GLY A 44 -19.35 -19.21 15.48
N LEU A 45 -18.21 -18.79 16.03
CA LEU A 45 -17.98 -18.55 17.45
C LEU A 45 -16.56 -17.97 17.65
N GLY A 46 -16.47 -16.68 18.00
CA GLY A 46 -15.20 -16.01 18.26
C GLY A 46 -15.28 -14.49 18.31
N VAL A 47 -16.34 -13.93 18.91
CA VAL A 47 -16.42 -12.50 19.22
C VAL A 47 -15.77 -12.28 20.59
N ALA A 48 -14.49 -11.92 20.60
CA ALA A 48 -13.82 -11.17 21.67
C ALA A 48 -12.33 -11.01 21.35
N MET A 49 -11.97 -10.08 20.45
CA MET A 49 -10.69 -9.35 20.42
C MET A 49 -10.84 -8.19 19.41
N ALA A 50 -11.70 -7.22 19.73
CA ALA A 50 -11.81 -5.98 18.96
C ALA A 50 -11.08 -4.87 19.73
N THR A 51 -9.76 -4.79 19.56
CA THR A 51 -9.08 -3.47 19.56
C THR A 51 -9.44 -2.77 18.26
N PRO A 52 -9.49 -1.44 18.18
CA PRO A 52 -9.88 -0.76 16.95
C PRO A 52 -8.76 -0.93 15.93
N VAL A 53 -8.82 -2.00 15.12
CA VAL A 53 -8.23 -1.96 13.80
C VAL A 53 -9.01 -0.87 13.09
N LYS A 54 -8.40 0.28 12.79
CA LYS A 54 -8.98 1.33 11.95
C LYS A 54 -9.17 0.87 10.48
N ALA A 55 -9.50 -0.39 10.26
CA ALA A 55 -10.15 -0.80 9.03
C ALA A 55 -11.56 -0.23 9.12
N GLU A 56 -11.81 0.88 8.43
CA GLU A 56 -13.13 1.48 8.34
C GLU A 56 -14.08 0.48 7.68
N THR A 57 -14.75 -0.35 8.49
CA THR A 57 -15.91 -1.10 8.04
C THR A 57 -17.14 -0.27 8.38
N HIS A 58 -17.71 0.41 7.39
CA HIS A 58 -19.02 1.04 7.53
C HIS A 58 -20.08 -0.04 7.80
N THR A 59 -20.57 -0.14 9.05
CA THR A 59 -21.65 -1.06 9.44
C THR A 59 -22.99 -0.33 9.54
N THR A 60 -23.73 -0.29 8.43
CA THR A 60 -25.21 -0.19 8.45
C THR A 60 -25.77 -1.12 7.38
N ALA A 61 -26.65 -2.04 7.79
CA ALA A 61 -27.10 -3.18 6.99
C ALA A 61 -28.09 -2.80 5.87
N VAL A 62 -27.75 -3.05 4.59
CA VAL A 62 -28.66 -3.05 3.42
C VAL A 62 -28.10 -3.99 2.31
N PRO A 63 -28.91 -4.72 1.51
CA PRO A 63 -28.46 -5.87 0.69
C PRO A 63 -27.62 -5.51 -0.54
N GLY A 64 -26.59 -6.31 -0.83
CA GLY A 64 -25.97 -6.52 -2.16
C GLY A 64 -25.19 -5.37 -2.83
N SER A 65 -25.55 -4.11 -2.57
CA SER A 65 -24.99 -2.91 -3.21
C SER A 65 -23.75 -2.36 -2.48
N PHE A 66 -23.69 -2.53 -1.16
CA PHE A 66 -22.66 -1.91 -0.30
C PHE A 66 -21.25 -2.43 -0.57
N PHE A 67 -21.09 -3.73 -0.85
CA PHE A 67 -19.79 -4.32 -1.15
C PHE A 67 -19.21 -3.80 -2.47
N LYS A 68 -20.06 -3.51 -3.46
CA LYS A 68 -19.60 -2.87 -4.70
C LYS A 68 -19.09 -1.47 -4.39
N THR A 69 -19.84 -0.70 -3.60
CA THR A 69 -19.45 0.65 -3.20
C THR A 69 -18.13 0.68 -2.43
N ALA A 70 -18.01 0.00 -1.29
CA ALA A 70 -16.77 0.01 -0.49
C ALA A 70 -15.55 -0.54 -1.24
N LEU A 71 -15.71 -1.63 -2.01
CA LEU A 71 -14.66 -2.15 -2.89
C LEU A 71 -14.23 -1.10 -3.93
N THR A 72 -15.19 -0.51 -4.63
CA THR A 72 -14.88 0.42 -5.72
C THR A 72 -14.39 1.77 -5.20
N GLU A 73 -14.84 2.23 -4.04
CA GLU A 73 -14.34 3.42 -3.36
C GLU A 73 -12.89 3.22 -2.91
N ALA A 74 -12.57 2.08 -2.30
CA ALA A 74 -11.19 1.72 -1.97
C ALA A 74 -10.28 1.70 -3.21
N LEU A 75 -10.76 1.17 -4.34
CA LEU A 75 -10.02 1.14 -5.60
C LEU A 75 -9.89 2.52 -6.26
N GLN A 76 -10.88 3.40 -6.13
CA GLN A 76 -10.80 4.78 -6.64
C GLN A 76 -9.83 5.62 -5.80
N LEU A 77 -9.82 5.42 -4.47
CA LEU A 77 -8.83 6.02 -3.59
C LEU A 77 -7.43 5.55 -3.97
N ALA A 78 -7.20 4.23 -4.08
CA ALA A 78 -5.93 3.69 -4.54
C ALA A 78 -5.52 4.31 -5.89
N LEU A 79 -6.44 4.39 -6.86
CA LEU A 79 -6.15 4.99 -8.17
C LEU A 79 -5.71 6.46 -8.06
N THR A 80 -6.28 7.21 -7.11
CA THR A 80 -5.92 8.62 -6.89
C THR A 80 -4.51 8.76 -6.31
N LEU A 81 -4.14 7.91 -5.36
CA LEU A 81 -2.79 7.87 -4.79
C LEU A 81 -1.74 7.47 -5.84
N GLU A 82 -2.07 6.47 -6.66
CA GLU A 82 -1.20 5.97 -7.73
C GLU A 82 -1.01 7.00 -8.84
N TYR A 83 -2.06 7.79 -9.15
CA TYR A 83 -1.90 8.95 -10.04
C TYR A 83 -0.96 10.01 -9.46
N LEU A 84 -1.08 10.28 -8.15
CA LEU A 84 -0.26 11.26 -7.46
C LEU A 84 1.22 10.86 -7.52
N GLU A 85 1.55 9.61 -7.21
CA GLU A 85 2.91 9.09 -7.25
C GLU A 85 3.45 8.99 -8.68
N ASN A 86 2.66 8.44 -9.60
CA ASN A 86 3.06 8.29 -11.00
C ASN A 86 3.37 9.65 -11.66
N GLU A 87 2.55 10.66 -11.43
CA GLU A 87 2.78 12.02 -11.95
C GLU A 87 4.00 12.67 -11.28
N TYR A 88 4.13 12.52 -9.96
CA TYR A 88 5.26 13.06 -9.21
C TYR A 88 6.62 12.54 -9.74
N TYR A 89 6.72 11.23 -9.94
CA TYR A 89 7.93 10.62 -10.46
C TYR A 89 8.18 10.95 -11.93
N SER A 90 7.12 11.05 -12.73
CA SER A 90 7.22 11.50 -14.13
C SER A 90 7.85 12.90 -14.24
N ILE A 91 7.34 13.86 -13.46
CA ILE A 91 7.87 15.24 -13.42
C ILE A 91 9.29 15.26 -12.87
N GLY A 92 9.56 14.55 -11.78
CA GLY A 92 10.89 14.48 -11.18
C GLY A 92 11.95 13.93 -12.14
N LEU A 93 11.64 12.86 -12.86
CA LEU A 93 12.53 12.27 -13.88
C LEU A 93 12.71 13.18 -15.10
N GLY A 94 11.67 13.94 -15.47
CA GLY A 94 11.70 14.92 -16.55
C GLY A 94 12.44 16.21 -16.21
N THR A 95 12.66 16.50 -14.93
CA THR A 95 13.31 17.74 -14.49
C THR A 95 14.84 17.59 -14.59
N ALA A 96 15.44 18.38 -15.49
CA ALA A 96 16.87 18.32 -15.76
C ALA A 96 17.70 18.70 -14.53
N GLY A 97 18.65 17.84 -14.15
CA GLY A 97 19.56 18.09 -13.03
C GLY A 97 18.96 17.90 -11.64
N LEU A 98 17.67 17.56 -11.51
CA LEU A 98 17.04 17.32 -10.20
C LEU A 98 17.58 16.03 -9.56
N ILE A 99 17.38 14.88 -10.21
CA ILE A 99 17.74 13.57 -9.67
C ILE A 99 19.18 13.21 -10.09
N PRO A 100 20.12 13.00 -9.15
CA PRO A 100 21.48 12.59 -9.44
C PRO A 100 21.53 11.27 -10.22
N ASN A 101 22.47 11.13 -11.15
CA ASN A 101 22.56 9.96 -12.03
C ASN A 101 22.60 8.61 -11.29
N ALA A 102 23.23 8.55 -10.11
CA ALA A 102 23.30 7.34 -9.29
C ALA A 102 21.92 6.86 -8.80
N ASP A 103 20.97 7.80 -8.67
CA ASP A 103 19.66 7.56 -8.08
C ASP A 103 18.57 7.43 -9.15
N ARG A 104 18.83 7.90 -10.38
CA ARG A 104 17.85 7.91 -11.49
C ARG A 104 17.27 6.54 -11.79
N THR A 105 18.08 5.47 -11.77
CA THR A 105 17.60 4.12 -12.07
C THR A 105 16.57 3.63 -11.05
N VAL A 106 16.65 4.08 -9.80
CA VAL A 106 15.68 3.75 -8.75
C VAL A 106 14.34 4.39 -9.09
N PHE A 107 14.30 5.70 -9.28
CA PHE A 107 13.04 6.41 -9.57
C PHE A 107 12.44 6.05 -10.93
N MET A 108 13.27 5.70 -11.93
CA MET A 108 12.78 5.13 -13.19
C MET A 108 12.07 3.79 -12.98
N GLN A 109 12.52 2.97 -12.03
CA GLN A 109 11.89 1.69 -11.76
C GLN A 109 10.59 1.87 -10.96
N ILE A 110 10.61 2.74 -9.94
CA ILE A 110 9.41 3.10 -9.16
C ILE A 110 8.34 3.67 -10.10
N SER A 111 8.67 4.66 -10.93
CA SER A 111 7.74 5.24 -11.91
C SER A 111 7.10 4.20 -12.85
N LYS A 112 7.83 3.14 -13.24
CA LYS A 112 7.26 2.05 -14.05
C LYS A 112 6.28 1.19 -13.26
N HIS A 113 6.52 0.98 -11.97
CA HIS A 113 5.59 0.27 -11.09
C HIS A 113 4.32 1.08 -10.90
N GLU A 114 4.41 2.38 -10.60
CA GLU A 114 3.22 3.23 -10.43
C GLU A 114 2.36 3.30 -11.71
N SER A 115 3.01 3.42 -12.87
CA SER A 115 2.32 3.31 -14.16
C SER A 115 1.58 1.98 -14.34
N ALA A 116 2.16 0.88 -13.87
CA ALA A 116 1.55 -0.45 -13.94
C ALA A 116 0.38 -0.59 -12.95
N HIS A 117 0.52 -0.06 -11.74
CA HIS A 117 -0.54 -0.03 -10.72
C HIS A 117 -1.75 0.78 -11.20
N VAL A 118 -1.54 1.99 -11.75
CA VAL A 118 -2.58 2.79 -12.42
C VAL A 118 -3.31 1.97 -13.49
N GLY A 119 -2.55 1.30 -14.38
CA GLY A 119 -3.12 0.48 -15.44
C GLY A 119 -3.97 -0.68 -14.91
N PHE A 120 -3.49 -1.35 -13.87
CA PHE A 120 -4.21 -2.43 -13.18
C PHE A 120 -5.51 -1.93 -12.54
N LEU A 121 -5.46 -0.82 -11.80
CA LEU A 121 -6.62 -0.28 -11.09
C LEU A 121 -7.71 0.19 -12.05
N LYS A 122 -7.34 0.89 -13.13
CA LYS A 122 -8.29 1.31 -14.19
C LYS A 122 -8.96 0.11 -14.85
N SER A 123 -8.18 -0.93 -15.16
CA SER A 123 -8.71 -2.17 -15.75
C SER A 123 -9.65 -2.89 -14.78
N THR A 124 -9.28 -2.94 -13.51
CA THR A 124 -10.08 -3.58 -12.45
C THR A 124 -11.40 -2.85 -12.23
N LEU A 125 -11.37 -1.52 -12.06
CA LEU A 125 -12.58 -0.69 -11.92
C LEU A 125 -13.52 -0.88 -13.12
N THR A 126 -12.98 -0.84 -14.34
CA THR A 126 -13.75 -1.08 -15.57
C THR A 126 -14.39 -2.46 -15.57
N SER A 127 -13.65 -3.50 -15.16
CA SER A 127 -14.18 -4.88 -15.07
C SER A 127 -15.30 -5.03 -14.03
N LEU A 128 -15.31 -4.17 -13.01
CA LEU A 128 -16.38 -4.10 -11.99
C LEU A 128 -17.57 -3.22 -12.46
N GLY A 129 -17.52 -2.71 -13.70
CA GLY A 129 -18.54 -1.83 -14.27
C GLY A 129 -18.55 -0.44 -13.63
N VAL A 130 -17.39 0.05 -13.19
CA VAL A 130 -17.18 1.41 -12.67
C VAL A 130 -16.23 2.15 -13.60
N THR A 131 -16.60 3.37 -14.00
CA THR A 131 -15.70 4.25 -14.74
C THR A 131 -14.54 4.68 -13.84
N PRO A 132 -13.26 4.42 -14.22
CA PRO A 132 -12.13 4.89 -13.45
C PRO A 132 -12.14 6.42 -13.32
N GLY A 133 -11.82 6.93 -12.13
CA GLY A 133 -11.68 8.36 -11.89
C GLY A 133 -10.67 9.00 -12.86
N ALA A 134 -10.95 10.22 -13.27
CA ALA A 134 -9.98 11.02 -14.01
C ALA A 134 -8.82 11.38 -13.09
N MET A 135 -7.61 11.47 -13.66
CA MET A 135 -6.46 11.99 -12.93
C MET A 135 -6.71 13.46 -12.58
N PRO A 136 -6.62 13.86 -11.31
CA PRO A 136 -6.71 15.27 -10.93
C PRO A 136 -5.45 16.03 -11.37
N ASN A 137 -5.50 17.35 -11.34
CA ASN A 137 -4.28 18.15 -11.44
C ASN A 137 -3.61 18.19 -10.08
N PHE A 138 -2.28 18.21 -10.06
CA PHE A 138 -1.51 18.24 -8.83
C PHE A 138 -0.68 19.52 -8.68
N ASP A 139 -0.71 20.11 -7.48
CA ASP A 139 0.26 21.10 -7.00
C ASP A 139 1.19 20.45 -5.95
N PHE A 140 2.35 19.98 -6.42
CA PHE A 140 3.36 19.37 -5.55
C PHE A 140 4.09 20.36 -4.62
N THR A 141 3.82 21.66 -4.72
CA THR A 141 4.31 22.63 -3.73
C THR A 141 3.43 22.64 -2.48
N ALA A 142 2.22 22.08 -2.54
CA ALA A 142 1.20 22.15 -1.51
C ALA A 142 1.02 23.58 -0.97
N GLY A 143 0.79 24.54 -1.87
CA GLY A 143 0.68 25.96 -1.51
C GLY A 143 2.00 26.59 -1.05
N GLY A 144 3.14 26.14 -1.58
CA GLY A 144 4.47 26.67 -1.27
C GLY A 144 5.17 26.06 -0.04
N ASN A 145 4.62 25.01 0.56
CA ASN A 145 5.26 24.26 1.65
C ASN A 145 6.46 23.42 1.19
N PHE A 146 6.51 23.05 -0.09
CA PHE A 146 7.57 22.23 -0.68
C PHE A 146 8.09 22.83 -1.99
N ALA A 147 9.33 22.50 -2.33
CA ALA A 147 9.95 22.85 -3.61
C ALA A 147 10.60 21.61 -4.27
N PRO A 148 9.82 20.54 -4.51
CA PRO A 148 10.37 19.21 -4.82
C PRO A 148 11.07 19.12 -6.17
N PHE A 149 10.81 20.04 -7.09
CA PHE A 149 11.41 20.01 -8.43
C PHE A 149 12.55 21.02 -8.61
N SER A 150 12.94 21.73 -7.54
CA SER A 150 14.15 22.57 -7.53
C SER A 150 15.16 22.13 -6.47
N ASP A 151 14.77 21.28 -5.53
CA ASP A 151 15.62 20.73 -4.48
C ASP A 151 15.42 19.21 -4.37
N TYR A 152 16.48 18.45 -4.65
CA TYR A 152 16.45 16.99 -4.57
C TYR A 152 16.19 16.45 -3.16
N SER A 153 16.60 17.18 -2.11
CA SER A 153 16.27 16.80 -0.73
C SER A 153 14.76 16.89 -0.49
N GLN A 154 14.12 17.96 -0.97
CA GLN A 154 12.67 18.10 -0.95
C GLN A 154 11.98 17.06 -1.84
N PHE A 155 12.59 16.70 -2.97
CA PHE A 155 12.11 15.61 -3.82
C PHE A 155 12.01 14.30 -3.03
N LEU A 156 13.08 13.94 -2.33
CA LEU A 156 13.13 12.72 -1.51
C LEU A 156 12.18 12.77 -0.31
N VAL A 157 12.00 13.94 0.31
CA VAL A 157 11.02 14.14 1.40
C VAL A 157 9.61 13.78 0.94
N LEU A 158 9.17 14.33 -0.19
CA LEU A 158 7.83 14.04 -0.69
C LEU A 158 7.71 12.64 -1.28
N ALA A 159 8.76 12.11 -1.94
CA ALA A 159 8.77 10.71 -2.36
C ALA A 159 8.53 9.78 -1.15
N GLN A 160 9.24 9.99 -0.04
CA GLN A 160 9.03 9.19 1.16
C GLN A 160 7.60 9.36 1.70
N ALA A 161 7.09 10.59 1.75
CA ALA A 161 5.75 10.86 2.26
C ALA A 161 4.64 10.18 1.42
N PHE A 162 4.80 10.13 0.10
CA PHE A 162 3.83 9.50 -0.79
C PHE A 162 3.87 7.99 -0.64
N GLU A 163 5.04 7.37 -0.78
CA GLU A 163 5.22 5.92 -0.61
C GLU A 163 4.69 5.43 0.74
N ASP A 164 4.99 6.17 1.82
CA ASP A 164 4.52 5.84 3.16
C ASP A 164 3.00 6.00 3.29
N THR A 165 2.40 6.97 2.58
CA THR A 165 0.94 7.10 2.50
C THR A 165 0.32 5.93 1.72
N GLY A 166 0.89 5.57 0.57
CA GLY A 166 0.42 4.47 -0.28
C GLY A 166 0.41 3.13 0.46
N VAL A 167 1.54 2.75 1.08
CA VAL A 167 1.67 1.53 1.89
C VAL A 167 0.56 1.43 2.93
N ARG A 168 0.41 2.48 3.75
CA ARG A 168 -0.52 2.49 4.88
C ARG A 168 -1.98 2.56 4.43
N ALA A 169 -2.26 3.24 3.31
CA ALA A 169 -3.60 3.31 2.72
C ALA A 169 -4.04 1.96 2.12
N TYR A 170 -3.18 1.28 1.36
CA TYR A 170 -3.48 -0.06 0.85
C TYR A 170 -3.79 -1.04 1.97
N LYS A 171 -3.01 -1.00 3.06
CA LYS A 171 -3.27 -1.82 4.23
C LYS A 171 -4.58 -1.46 4.92
N GLY A 172 -4.87 -0.17 5.10
CA GLY A 172 -6.12 0.32 5.70
C GLY A 172 -7.37 -0.04 4.90
N GLN A 173 -7.25 -0.11 3.58
CA GLN A 173 -8.34 -0.48 2.68
C GLN A 173 -8.48 -2.00 2.44
N ALA A 174 -7.59 -2.82 2.99
CA ALA A 174 -7.62 -4.27 2.80
C ALA A 174 -8.97 -4.89 3.22
N GLY A 175 -9.59 -4.38 4.29
CA GLY A 175 -10.92 -4.80 4.73
C GLY A 175 -12.03 -4.49 3.72
N ASN A 176 -11.91 -3.40 2.97
CA ASN A 176 -12.92 -3.00 1.97
C ASN A 176 -12.83 -3.83 0.69
N VAL A 177 -11.66 -4.40 0.38
CA VAL A 177 -11.47 -5.25 -0.79
C VAL A 177 -11.56 -6.75 -0.50
N MET A 178 -11.65 -7.15 0.78
CA MET A 178 -11.47 -8.54 1.21
C MET A 178 -12.48 -9.54 0.62
N SER A 179 -13.67 -9.07 0.25
CA SER A 179 -14.73 -9.91 -0.33
C SER A 179 -14.39 -10.40 -1.74
N ASN A 180 -13.53 -9.67 -2.46
CA ASN A 180 -13.04 -10.05 -3.78
C ASN A 180 -11.61 -10.56 -3.67
N LYS A 181 -11.44 -11.89 -3.61
CA LYS A 181 -10.14 -12.54 -3.39
C LYS A 181 -9.08 -12.17 -4.43
N VAL A 182 -9.48 -11.95 -5.68
CA VAL A 182 -8.55 -11.59 -6.77
C VAL A 182 -8.04 -10.16 -6.54
N VAL A 183 -8.95 -9.23 -6.22
CA VAL A 183 -8.58 -7.84 -5.91
C VAL A 183 -7.76 -7.77 -4.62
N LEU A 184 -8.17 -8.48 -3.56
CA LEU A 184 -7.42 -8.54 -2.31
C LEU A 184 -5.99 -9.05 -2.54
N GLN A 185 -5.82 -10.12 -3.31
CA GLN A 185 -4.49 -10.65 -3.62
C GLN A 185 -3.63 -9.61 -4.34
N ALA A 186 -4.18 -8.93 -5.35
CA ALA A 186 -3.44 -7.90 -6.07
C ALA A 186 -3.13 -6.68 -5.18
N ALA A 187 -4.06 -6.22 -4.35
CA ALA A 187 -3.85 -5.12 -3.41
C ALA A 187 -2.73 -5.44 -2.40
N LEU A 188 -2.67 -6.67 -1.89
CA LEU A 188 -1.59 -7.11 -1.00
C LEU A 188 -0.23 -7.22 -1.72
N GLN A 189 -0.23 -7.56 -3.02
CA GLN A 189 0.98 -7.56 -3.84
C GLN A 189 1.51 -6.13 -4.05
N ILE A 190 0.63 -5.18 -4.37
CA ILE A 190 0.99 -3.77 -4.54
C ILE A 190 1.50 -3.20 -3.21
N HIS A 191 0.77 -3.40 -2.10
CA HIS A 191 1.20 -3.01 -0.76
C HIS A 191 2.64 -3.46 -0.42
N SER A 192 3.01 -4.70 -0.79
CA SER A 192 4.36 -5.21 -0.56
C SER A 192 5.43 -4.56 -1.46
N VAL A 193 5.05 -4.09 -2.64
CA VAL A 193 5.94 -3.35 -3.56
C VAL A 193 6.12 -1.91 -3.06
N GLU A 194 5.03 -1.22 -2.70
CA GLU A 194 5.10 0.12 -2.07
C GLU A 194 5.98 0.10 -0.81
N ALA A 195 5.89 -0.95 0.01
CA ALA A 195 6.71 -1.05 1.21
C ALA A 195 8.22 -1.12 0.90
N ARG A 196 8.59 -1.67 -0.27
CA ARG A 196 9.99 -1.71 -0.73
C ARG A 196 10.41 -0.36 -1.30
N HIS A 197 9.53 0.34 -2.02
CA HIS A 197 9.79 1.69 -2.49
C HIS A 197 10.01 2.64 -1.30
N ALA A 198 9.07 2.66 -0.35
CA ALA A 198 9.17 3.38 0.92
C ALA A 198 10.52 3.12 1.63
N SER A 199 10.86 1.84 1.83
CA SER A 199 12.14 1.46 2.44
C SER A 199 13.34 1.98 1.64
N GLN A 200 13.34 1.83 0.30
CA GLN A 200 14.41 2.30 -0.57
C GLN A 200 14.59 3.82 -0.49
N VAL A 201 13.50 4.60 -0.57
CA VAL A 201 13.55 6.06 -0.49
C VAL A 201 14.06 6.52 0.88
N ARG A 202 13.60 5.91 1.98
CA ARG A 202 14.13 6.18 3.32
C ARG A 202 15.63 5.93 3.40
N ARG A 203 16.12 4.83 2.83
CA ARG A 203 17.57 4.52 2.79
C ARG A 203 18.36 5.54 1.99
N MET A 204 17.81 6.06 0.89
CA MET A 204 18.44 7.13 0.10
C MET A 204 18.53 8.46 0.88
N ARG A 205 17.62 8.68 1.83
CA ARG A 205 17.66 9.79 2.80
C ARG A 205 18.54 9.51 4.03
N ALA A 206 19.33 8.43 4.01
CA ALA A 206 20.13 7.94 5.13
C ALA A 206 19.33 7.59 6.40
N ASN A 207 18.03 7.32 6.27
CA ASN A 207 17.19 6.83 7.36
C ASN A 207 17.22 5.30 7.45
N LYS A 208 16.55 4.74 8.48
CA LYS A 208 16.23 3.31 8.56
C LYS A 208 15.20 2.95 7.47
N GLY A 209 15.14 1.69 7.06
CA GLY A 209 14.15 1.23 6.08
C GLY A 209 12.71 1.19 6.63
N TRP A 210 12.55 1.38 7.93
CA TRP A 210 11.30 1.35 8.70
C TRP A 210 11.17 2.60 9.58
N ILE A 211 9.96 2.87 10.04
CA ILE A 211 9.63 3.98 10.94
C ILE A 211 9.66 3.50 12.40
N GLU A 212 10.08 4.39 13.31
CA GLU A 212 10.03 4.16 14.76
C GLU A 212 9.33 5.36 15.39
N LEU A 213 8.42 5.12 16.33
CA LEU A 213 7.81 6.18 17.15
C LEU A 213 7.21 7.34 16.33
N ALA A 214 6.52 7.02 15.23
CA ALA A 214 5.96 8.02 14.30
C ALA A 214 6.99 9.01 13.71
N ASN A 215 8.28 8.64 13.71
CA ASN A 215 9.37 9.48 13.24
C ASN A 215 9.76 9.11 11.80
N GLY A 216 9.24 9.88 10.84
CA GLY A 216 9.64 9.83 9.42
C GLY A 216 11.08 10.27 9.12
N GLY A 217 11.88 10.59 10.14
CA GLY A 217 13.19 11.22 10.02
C GLY A 217 13.08 12.75 9.97
N ASN A 218 14.03 13.41 9.30
CA ASN A 218 14.05 14.88 9.17
C ASN A 218 12.99 15.37 8.17
N MET A 219 11.71 15.26 8.54
CA MET A 219 10.57 15.59 7.69
C MET A 219 9.93 16.93 8.11
N PRO A 220 9.43 17.76 7.17
CA PRO A 220 8.66 18.95 7.50
C PRO A 220 7.34 18.62 8.20
N ALA A 221 6.86 19.55 9.05
CA ALA A 221 5.63 19.38 9.83
C ALA A 221 4.38 19.10 8.97
N ALA A 222 4.35 19.58 7.73
CA ALA A 222 3.28 19.31 6.78
C ALA A 222 3.09 17.80 6.48
N THR A 223 4.11 16.98 6.71
CA THR A 223 4.04 15.52 6.51
C THR A 223 3.65 14.75 7.77
N ASN A 224 3.47 15.40 8.93
CA ASN A 224 3.10 14.74 10.18
C ASN A 224 1.89 13.80 10.06
N PRO A 225 0.82 14.14 9.29
CA PRO A 225 -0.31 13.23 9.12
C PRO A 225 0.06 11.85 8.53
N VAL A 226 1.12 11.79 7.69
CA VAL A 226 1.62 10.54 7.09
C VAL A 226 2.14 9.55 8.12
N TYR A 227 2.54 10.01 9.31
CA TYR A 227 3.13 9.17 10.35
C TYR A 227 2.24 9.06 11.60
N ALA A 228 1.06 9.69 11.59
CA ALA A 228 0.15 9.63 12.72
C ALA A 228 -0.23 8.17 13.03
N GLY A 229 0.03 7.74 14.26
CA GLY A 229 -0.27 6.39 14.75
C GLY A 229 0.84 5.35 14.55
N GLU A 230 1.93 5.67 13.84
CA GLU A 230 3.10 4.77 13.65
C GLU A 230 3.94 4.56 14.93
N ASP A 231 3.52 5.12 16.07
CA ASP A 231 4.14 4.94 17.38
C ASP A 231 3.45 3.85 18.23
N VAL A 232 2.44 3.17 17.68
CA VAL A 232 1.71 2.11 18.38
C VAL A 232 2.63 0.92 18.69
N THR A 233 2.62 0.51 19.96
CA THR A 233 3.45 -0.60 20.47
C THR A 233 2.61 -1.75 21.02
N THR A 234 1.28 -1.67 20.95
CA THR A 234 0.38 -2.72 21.43
C THR A 234 -0.49 -3.22 20.28
N GLN A 235 -0.26 -4.47 19.89
CA GLN A 235 -0.88 -5.11 18.73
C GLN A 235 -1.79 -6.23 19.18
N ALA A 236 -3.11 -6.07 19.01
CA ALA A 236 -4.09 -7.05 19.46
C ALA A 236 -3.88 -7.52 20.93
N GLY A 237 -3.50 -6.59 21.81
CA GLY A 237 -3.19 -6.85 23.22
C GLY A 237 -1.77 -7.33 23.52
N TYR A 238 -0.94 -7.59 22.50
CA TYR A 238 0.47 -7.90 22.66
C TYR A 238 1.32 -6.63 22.62
N ASN A 239 2.01 -6.31 23.73
CA ASN A 239 2.90 -5.15 23.79
C ASN A 239 4.30 -5.53 23.27
N THR A 240 4.72 -4.94 22.16
CA THR A 240 6.03 -5.16 21.53
C THR A 240 7.16 -4.38 22.21
N ALA A 241 6.84 -3.25 22.84
CA ALA A 241 7.82 -2.41 23.53
C ALA A 241 8.38 -3.08 24.80
N THR A 242 7.60 -3.92 25.47
CA THR A 242 8.10 -4.69 26.63
C THR A 242 9.11 -5.76 26.24
N ALA A 243 9.06 -6.26 25.00
CA ALA A 243 9.97 -7.27 24.49
C ALA A 243 11.26 -6.67 23.89
N PHE A 244 11.15 -5.55 23.15
CA PHE A 244 12.24 -5.03 22.31
C PHE A 244 12.56 -3.53 22.53
N GLY A 245 11.87 -2.86 23.46
CA GLY A 245 11.92 -1.41 23.62
C GLY A 245 10.96 -0.67 22.67
N ALA A 246 10.53 0.54 23.03
CA ALA A 246 9.47 1.26 22.30
C ALA A 246 9.79 1.54 20.83
N ALA A 247 11.05 1.89 20.52
CA ALA A 247 11.48 2.15 19.15
C ALA A 247 11.38 0.89 18.27
N ALA A 248 12.05 -0.20 18.65
CA ALA A 248 11.98 -1.45 17.89
C ALA A 248 10.57 -2.07 17.92
N GLY A 249 9.82 -1.87 19.02
CA GLY A 249 8.46 -2.36 19.16
C GLY A 249 7.46 -1.69 18.22
N SER A 250 7.56 -0.37 18.03
CA SER A 250 6.73 0.35 17.06
C SER A 250 7.09 -0.01 15.62
N ALA A 251 8.39 -0.15 15.31
CA ALA A 251 8.85 -0.59 13.98
C ALA A 251 8.48 -2.02 13.57
N ALA A 252 8.01 -2.85 14.50
CA ALA A 252 7.70 -4.25 14.22
C ALA A 252 6.40 -4.42 13.40
N TYR A 253 5.59 -3.36 13.29
CA TYR A 253 4.31 -3.35 12.59
C TYR A 253 4.18 -2.05 11.81
N ASP A 254 3.66 -2.16 10.59
CA ASP A 254 3.21 -1.02 9.79
C ASP A 254 1.78 -0.64 10.23
N GLU A 255 1.47 0.62 10.48
CA GLU A 255 0.14 1.04 10.96
C GLU A 255 -0.72 1.53 9.80
N VAL A 256 -2.02 1.32 9.87
CA VAL A 256 -2.91 1.72 8.76
C VAL A 256 -3.18 3.22 8.75
N LEU A 257 -3.44 3.76 7.56
CA LEU A 257 -4.21 5.00 7.39
C LEU A 257 -5.65 4.62 7.01
N SER A 258 -6.64 5.31 7.59
CA SER A 258 -8.02 5.18 7.10
C SER A 258 -8.14 5.75 5.69
N GLY A 259 -9.24 5.45 4.99
CA GLY A 259 -9.48 6.02 3.67
C GLY A 259 -9.63 7.54 3.73
N SER A 260 -10.27 8.02 4.80
CA SER A 260 -10.43 9.45 5.10
C SER A 260 -9.10 10.15 5.41
N ASP A 261 -8.20 9.53 6.17
CA ASP A 261 -6.87 10.06 6.48
C ASP A 261 -6.03 10.15 5.20
N ALA A 262 -5.99 9.08 4.40
CA ALA A 262 -5.26 9.04 3.13
C ALA A 262 -5.80 10.07 2.11
N THR A 263 -7.13 10.20 2.02
CA THR A 263 -7.76 11.23 1.17
C THR A 263 -7.37 12.64 1.61
N SER A 264 -7.34 12.90 2.92
CA SER A 264 -6.99 14.20 3.46
C SER A 264 -5.53 14.57 3.14
N ILE A 265 -4.61 13.60 3.23
CA ILE A 265 -3.21 13.77 2.84
C ILE A 265 -3.09 14.08 1.34
N ALA A 266 -3.72 13.26 0.49
CA ALA A 266 -3.67 13.46 -0.96
C ALA A 266 -4.27 14.80 -1.40
N SER A 267 -5.33 15.25 -0.72
CA SER A 267 -6.03 16.51 -1.03
C SER A 267 -5.17 17.74 -0.85
N LEU A 268 -4.06 17.67 -0.10
CA LEU A 268 -3.08 18.76 0.00
C LEU A 268 -2.43 19.11 -1.34
N PHE A 269 -2.44 18.16 -2.27
CA PHE A 269 -1.76 18.25 -3.55
C PHE A 269 -2.73 18.34 -4.73
N ILE A 270 -4.05 18.26 -4.53
CA ILE A 270 -5.04 18.25 -5.62
C ILE A 270 -5.58 19.67 -5.86
N VAL A 271 -5.64 20.10 -7.13
CA VAL A 271 -6.12 21.44 -7.56
C VAL A 271 -7.11 21.41 -8.72
#